data_AF-H2S455-F1
#
_entry.id   AF-H2S455-F1
#
_cell.length_a   1.000
_cell.length_b   1.000
_cell.length_c   1.000
_cell.angle_alpha   90.00
_cell.angle_beta   90.00
_cell.angle_gamma   90.00
#
_symmetry.space_group_name_H-M   'P 1'
#
loop_
_entity.id
_entity.type
_entity.pdbx_description
1 polymer ?
#
loop_
_entity_poly.entity_id
_entity_poly.type
_entity_poly.pdbx_seq_one_letter_code
_entity_poly.pdbx_strand_id
1 'polypeptide(L)'
;CKTAVESLPTSFSKADLEYIEKRLKLDFINSGADNGCHTQAENPAVILADLGAIKAKHANLFFEMEEIAAAQRRSMGSVRRSINTIKELTQHLQPAGDVEVTSPTKHLSDSAFKSVPLSIRSKVKLPELNSFYQQLQEHLCKNNSLSMQKMKQLKLNMSEAKLKVLQHLTLIEIDKKGSVRLLM
;
A
#
# COMPACT_ATOMS: atom_id res chain seq x y z
N CYS A 1 75.38 16.84 41.55
CA CYS A 1 74.43 16.82 40.42
C CYS A 1 74.36 15.50 39.65
N LYS A 2 75.40 14.64 39.64
CA LYS A 2 75.42 13.39 38.84
C LYS A 2 74.49 12.28 39.39
N THR A 3 74.36 12.19 40.71
CA THR A 3 73.60 11.14 41.41
C THR A 3 72.08 11.23 41.21
N ALA A 4 71.53 12.43 41.01
CA ALA A 4 70.09 12.63 40.75
C ALA A 4 69.71 12.31 39.29
N VAL A 5 70.66 12.45 38.37
CA VAL A 5 70.47 12.10 36.95
C VAL A 5 70.61 10.59 36.74
N GLU A 6 71.42 9.90 37.55
CA GLU A 6 71.51 8.43 37.54
C GLU A 6 70.32 7.74 38.23
N SER A 7 69.62 8.41 39.16
CA SER A 7 68.42 7.84 39.83
C SER A 7 67.12 8.00 39.03
N LEU A 8 67.03 9.00 38.15
CA LEU A 8 65.88 9.23 37.26
C LEU A 8 65.57 8.02 36.36
N PRO A 9 66.55 7.44 35.61
CA PRO A 9 66.34 6.28 34.76
C PRO A 9 65.79 5.07 35.53
N THR A 10 66.24 4.85 36.77
CA THR A 10 65.72 3.80 37.66
C THR A 10 64.31 4.08 38.17
N SER A 11 63.90 5.35 38.37
CA SER A 11 62.50 5.68 38.72
C SER A 11 61.53 5.58 37.55
N PHE A 12 62.02 5.68 36.31
CA PHE A 12 61.26 5.35 35.10
C PHE A 12 61.39 3.87 34.70
N SER A 13 62.23 3.10 35.41
CA SER A 13 62.48 1.69 35.11
C SER A 13 61.36 0.83 35.69
N LYS A 14 60.35 0.59 34.84
CA LYS A 14 59.76 -0.74 34.60
C LYS A 14 58.90 -1.40 35.68
N ALA A 15 58.79 -0.88 36.91
CA ALA A 15 58.08 -1.60 37.96
C ALA A 15 56.54 -1.48 37.92
N ASP A 16 55.97 -0.36 37.49
CA ASP A 16 54.53 -0.12 37.66
C ASP A 16 53.68 -0.54 36.46
N LEU A 17 54.10 -0.25 35.22
CA LEU A 17 53.27 -0.55 34.05
C LEU A 17 53.17 -2.07 33.79
N GLU A 18 54.28 -2.80 33.97
CA GLU A 18 54.30 -4.25 33.81
C GLU A 18 53.46 -4.94 34.90
N TYR A 19 53.48 -4.41 36.13
CA TYR A 19 52.63 -4.90 37.22
C TYR A 19 51.15 -4.61 36.95
N ILE A 20 50.81 -3.39 36.50
CA ILE A 20 49.44 -3.01 36.13
C ILE A 20 48.93 -3.89 34.98
N GLU A 21 49.74 -4.12 33.94
CA GLU A 21 49.37 -5.01 32.83
C GLU A 21 49.13 -6.44 33.29
N LYS A 22 50.04 -7.01 34.12
CA LYS A 22 49.90 -8.36 34.67
C LYS A 22 48.65 -8.46 35.56
N ARG A 23 48.38 -7.45 36.38
CA ARG A 23 47.20 -7.41 37.26
C ARG A 23 45.91 -7.34 36.45
N LEU A 24 45.83 -6.46 35.46
CA LEU A 24 44.66 -6.34 34.59
C LEU A 24 44.41 -7.64 33.82
N LYS A 25 45.44 -8.25 33.23
CA LYS A 25 45.32 -9.56 32.55
C LYS A 25 44.77 -10.65 33.48
N LEU A 26 45.28 -10.70 34.71
CA LEU A 26 44.81 -11.65 35.71
C LEU A 26 43.33 -11.40 36.07
N ASP A 27 42.95 -10.14 36.27
CA ASP A 27 41.57 -9.75 36.57
C ASP A 27 40.62 -10.11 35.40
N PHE A 28 41.03 -9.91 34.14
CA PHE A 28 40.25 -10.35 32.96
C PHE A 28 40.04 -11.87 32.91
N ILE A 29 41.09 -12.64 33.19
CA ILE A 29 41.02 -14.12 33.19
C ILE A 29 40.11 -14.62 34.31
N ASN A 30 40.24 -14.05 35.52
CA ASN A 30 39.45 -14.44 36.68
C ASN A 30 37.97 -14.03 36.55
N SER A 31 37.68 -12.89 35.93
CA SER A 31 36.30 -12.40 35.71
C SER A 31 35.51 -13.31 34.76
N GLY A 32 36.17 -14.00 33.82
CA GLY A 32 35.51 -14.95 32.92
C GLY A 32 35.18 -16.32 33.55
N ALA A 33 35.70 -16.61 34.75
CA ALA A 33 35.49 -17.89 35.42
C ALA A 33 34.22 -17.92 36.30
N ASP A 34 33.72 -16.76 36.76
CA ASP A 34 32.59 -16.66 37.71
C ASP A 34 31.24 -16.37 37.02
N ASN A 35 31.26 -15.89 35.78
CA ASN A 35 30.06 -15.72 34.95
C ASN A 35 30.18 -16.60 33.70
N GLY A 36 29.30 -17.60 33.62
CA GLY A 36 29.34 -18.62 32.58
C GLY A 36 29.41 -18.06 31.15
N CYS A 37 30.29 -18.66 30.35
CA CYS A 37 30.35 -18.62 28.89
C CYS A 37 29.68 -17.40 28.24
N HIS A 38 30.34 -16.24 28.29
CA HIS A 38 30.04 -15.16 27.37
C HIS A 38 30.42 -15.64 25.97
N THR A 39 29.42 -16.17 25.26
CA THR A 39 29.48 -16.46 23.83
C THR A 39 30.07 -15.24 23.10
N GLN A 40 30.87 -15.51 22.07
CA GLN A 40 31.57 -14.57 21.18
C GLN A 40 30.75 -13.35 20.66
N ALA A 41 29.44 -13.33 20.90
CA ALA A 41 28.47 -12.29 20.59
C ALA A 41 28.68 -10.94 21.32
N GLU A 42 29.45 -10.88 22.41
CA GLU A 42 29.66 -9.62 23.17
C GLU A 42 31.00 -8.93 22.90
N ASN A 43 31.86 -9.47 22.03
CA ASN A 43 33.12 -8.83 21.70
C ASN A 43 32.87 -7.52 20.92
N PRO A 44 33.28 -6.34 21.45
CA PRO A 44 33.03 -5.06 20.79
C PRO A 44 33.67 -4.96 19.41
N ALA A 45 34.80 -5.64 19.17
CA ALA A 45 35.44 -5.65 17.86
C ALA A 45 34.60 -6.40 16.81
N VAL A 46 33.93 -7.49 17.19
CA VAL A 46 33.03 -8.25 16.31
C VAL A 46 31.76 -7.46 16.04
N ILE A 47 31.16 -6.87 17.08
CA ILE A 47 29.95 -6.04 16.95
C ILE A 47 30.20 -4.84 16.02
N LEU A 48 31.35 -4.18 16.13
CA LEU A 48 31.69 -3.05 15.26
C LEU A 48 31.87 -3.47 13.79
N ALA A 49 32.46 -4.63 13.54
CA ALA A 49 32.58 -5.17 12.19
C ALA A 49 31.20 -5.50 11.59
N ASP A 50 30.34 -6.17 12.35
CA ASP A 50 28.97 -6.51 11.95
C ASP A 50 28.12 -5.26 11.70
N LEU A 51 28.23 -4.24 12.57
CA LEU A 51 27.54 -2.98 12.39
C LEU A 51 27.98 -2.27 11.10
N GLY A 52 29.27 -2.31 10.78
CA GLY A 52 29.79 -1.80 9.52
C GLY A 52 29.18 -2.51 8.30
N ALA A 53 29.10 -3.83 8.35
CA ALA A 53 28.48 -4.64 7.29
C ALA A 53 26.98 -4.35 7.15
N ILE A 54 26.25 -4.20 8.26
CA ILE A 54 24.83 -3.86 8.28
C ILE A 54 24.62 -2.47 7.66
N LYS A 55 25.43 -1.48 8.05
CA LYS A 55 25.35 -0.12 7.51
C LYS A 55 25.57 -0.09 6.00
N ALA A 56 26.55 -0.85 5.49
CA ALA A 56 26.81 -0.96 4.06
C ALA A 56 25.63 -1.61 3.31
N LYS A 57 25.08 -2.70 3.84
CA LYS A 57 23.88 -3.35 3.26
C LYS A 57 22.69 -2.41 3.22
N HIS A 58 22.43 -1.67 4.29
CA HIS A 58 21.35 -0.69 4.35
C HIS A 58 21.53 0.41 3.30
N ALA A 59 22.74 0.96 3.16
CA ALA A 59 23.03 1.98 2.15
C ALA A 59 22.73 1.46 0.74
N ASN A 60 23.19 0.25 0.40
CA ASN A 60 22.92 -0.35 -0.90
C ASN A 60 21.43 -0.55 -1.15
N LEU A 61 20.72 -1.16 -0.19
CA LEU A 61 19.27 -1.41 -0.32
C LEU A 61 18.49 -0.09 -0.46
N PHE A 62 18.89 0.95 0.26
CA PHE A 62 18.28 2.27 0.17
C PHE A 62 18.42 2.86 -1.24
N PHE A 63 19.60 2.79 -1.84
CA PHE A 63 19.82 3.27 -3.21
C PHE A 63 19.05 2.44 -4.26
N GLU A 64 19.01 1.10 -4.12
CA GLU A 64 18.22 0.24 -5.01
C GLU A 64 16.72 0.58 -4.94
N MET A 65 16.18 0.78 -3.74
CA MET A 65 14.80 1.19 -3.52
C MET A 65 14.49 2.53 -4.21
N GLU A 66 15.41 3.50 -4.12
CA GLU A 66 15.26 4.80 -4.76
C GLU A 66 15.26 4.69 -6.29
N GLU A 67 16.13 3.86 -6.86
CA GLU A 67 16.18 3.60 -8.30
C GLU A 67 14.88 2.95 -8.80
N ILE A 68 14.37 1.93 -8.10
CA ILE A 68 13.09 1.28 -8.42
C ILE A 68 11.95 2.29 -8.35
N ALA A 69 11.89 3.10 -7.30
CA ALA A 69 10.87 4.14 -7.15
C ALA A 69 10.92 5.14 -8.31
N ALA A 70 12.13 5.54 -8.74
CA ALA A 70 12.32 6.41 -9.89
C ALA A 70 11.87 5.73 -11.20
N ALA A 71 12.19 4.45 -11.41
CA ALA A 71 11.76 3.68 -12.58
C ALA A 71 10.22 3.54 -12.64
N GLN A 72 9.57 3.27 -11.51
CA GLN A 72 8.12 3.17 -11.42
C GLN A 72 7.44 4.50 -11.73
N ARG A 73 7.97 5.63 -11.23
CA ARG A 73 7.48 6.97 -11.58
C ARG A 73 7.59 7.26 -13.07
N ARG A 74 8.73 6.91 -13.69
CA ARG A 74 8.93 7.07 -15.15
C ARG A 74 7.95 6.21 -15.95
N SER A 75 7.79 4.94 -15.56
CA SER A 75 6.87 4.00 -16.20
C SER A 75 5.41 4.48 -16.11
N MET A 76 4.93 4.83 -14.92
CA MET A 76 3.58 5.39 -14.72
C MET A 76 3.36 6.67 -15.53
N GLY A 77 4.35 7.56 -15.57
CA GLY A 77 4.31 8.74 -16.42
C GLY A 77 4.18 8.40 -17.90
N SER A 78 4.88 7.36 -18.36
CA SER A 78 4.79 6.88 -19.74
C SER A 78 3.42 6.29 -20.05
N VAL A 79 2.90 5.40 -19.20
CA VAL A 79 1.56 4.81 -19.36
C VAL A 79 0.50 5.90 -19.43
N ARG A 80 0.56 6.89 -18.52
CA ARG A 80 -0.39 8.01 -18.50
C ARG A 80 -0.33 8.83 -19.78
N ARG A 81 0.87 9.11 -20.30
CA ARG A 81 1.04 9.77 -21.60
C ARG A 81 0.44 8.93 -22.73
N SER A 82 0.76 7.65 -22.81
CA SER A 82 0.22 6.75 -23.83
C SER A 82 -1.31 6.70 -23.80
N ILE A 83 -1.92 6.60 -22.62
CA ILE A 83 -3.38 6.64 -22.47
C ILE A 83 -3.96 7.96 -22.98
N ASN A 84 -3.34 9.09 -22.66
CA ASN A 84 -3.79 10.39 -23.15
C ASN A 84 -3.70 10.49 -24.67
N THR A 85 -2.59 10.04 -25.26
CA THR A 85 -2.41 9.99 -26.71
C THR A 85 -3.45 9.09 -27.37
N ILE A 86 -3.71 7.89 -26.82
CA ILE A 86 -4.74 6.98 -27.34
C ILE A 86 -6.12 7.65 -27.26
N LYS A 87 -6.43 8.33 -26.15
CA LYS A 87 -7.69 9.05 -25.97
C LYS A 87 -7.86 10.15 -27.01
N GLU A 88 -6.84 10.96 -27.24
CA GLU A 88 -6.83 12.03 -28.25
C GLU A 88 -7.03 11.45 -29.66
N LEU A 89 -6.25 10.43 -30.04
CA LEU A 89 -6.39 9.77 -31.34
C LEU A 89 -7.78 9.15 -31.53
N THR A 90 -8.33 8.53 -30.49
CA THR A 90 -9.68 7.95 -30.53
C THR A 90 -10.74 9.03 -30.75
N GLN A 91 -10.59 10.20 -30.12
CA GLN A 91 -11.49 11.36 -30.35
C GLN A 91 -11.39 11.89 -31.77
N HIS A 92 -10.18 11.99 -32.33
CA HIS A 92 -9.98 12.47 -33.71
C HIS A 92 -10.51 11.51 -34.77
N LEU A 93 -10.49 10.21 -34.50
CA LEU A 93 -10.98 9.17 -35.43
C LEU A 93 -12.48 8.90 -35.28
N GLN A 94 -13.18 9.54 -34.35
CA GLN A 94 -14.61 9.35 -34.14
C GLN A 94 -15.38 10.14 -35.23
N PRO A 95 -16.05 9.48 -36.20
CA PRO A 95 -16.91 10.19 -37.15
C PRO A 95 -18.09 10.81 -36.40
N ALA A 96 -18.68 11.86 -36.95
CA ALA A 96 -19.88 12.56 -36.44
C ALA A 96 -21.16 11.69 -36.37
N GLY A 97 -21.03 10.37 -36.29
CA GLY A 97 -22.07 9.41 -35.96
C GLY A 97 -21.94 9.00 -34.49
N ASP A 98 -22.93 9.44 -33.73
CA ASP A 98 -23.26 9.19 -32.32
C ASP A 98 -22.91 7.79 -31.76
N VAL A 99 -21.62 7.52 -31.52
CA VAL A 99 -21.18 6.43 -30.65
C VAL A 99 -20.47 7.05 -29.46
N GLU A 100 -21.24 7.48 -28.46
CA GLU A 100 -20.70 7.75 -27.13
C GLU A 100 -19.94 6.52 -26.65
N VAL A 101 -18.61 6.63 -26.55
CA VAL A 101 -17.80 5.69 -25.76
C VAL A 101 -18.20 5.91 -24.30
N THR A 102 -19.22 5.18 -23.89
CA THR A 102 -19.74 5.18 -22.53
C THR A 102 -18.64 4.71 -21.58
N SER A 103 -18.38 5.53 -20.56
CA SER A 103 -17.58 5.24 -19.37
C SER A 103 -17.78 3.80 -18.87
N PRO A 104 -16.74 3.15 -18.30
CA PRO A 104 -16.82 1.74 -17.94
C PRO A 104 -17.95 1.49 -16.94
N THR A 105 -18.82 0.54 -17.27
CA THR A 105 -19.94 -0.02 -16.48
C THR A 105 -21.28 0.76 -16.49
N LYS A 106 -21.95 0.87 -17.64
CA LYS A 106 -23.36 1.32 -17.69
C LYS A 106 -24.40 0.18 -17.74
N HIS A 107 -23.99 -1.07 -17.97
CA HIS A 107 -24.92 -2.19 -18.14
C HIS A 107 -24.51 -3.43 -17.37
N LEU A 108 -25.49 -4.09 -16.74
CA LEU A 108 -25.37 -5.43 -16.19
C LEU A 108 -25.12 -6.41 -17.34
N SER A 109 -24.12 -7.27 -17.17
CA SER A 109 -23.91 -8.40 -18.06
C SER A 109 -25.00 -9.46 -17.87
N ASP A 110 -25.27 -10.23 -18.93
CA ASP A 110 -26.23 -11.33 -18.89
C ASP A 110 -25.84 -12.40 -17.84
N SER A 111 -24.55 -12.63 -17.66
CA SER A 111 -24.03 -13.55 -16.64
C SER A 111 -24.32 -13.07 -15.21
N ALA A 112 -24.12 -11.78 -14.91
CA ALA A 112 -24.43 -11.20 -13.61
C ALA A 112 -25.95 -11.22 -13.35
N PHE A 113 -26.78 -10.99 -14.37
CA PHE A 113 -28.22 -11.07 -14.21
C PHE A 113 -28.73 -12.52 -14.01
N LYS A 114 -28.06 -13.51 -14.61
CA LYS A 114 -28.39 -14.93 -14.44
C LYS A 114 -27.92 -15.53 -13.12
N SER A 115 -26.92 -14.93 -12.45
CA SER A 115 -26.51 -15.38 -11.11
C SER A 115 -27.55 -15.07 -10.03
N VAL A 116 -28.42 -14.06 -10.26
CA VAL A 116 -29.51 -13.72 -9.35
C VAL A 116 -30.61 -14.79 -9.39
N PRO A 117 -30.98 -15.40 -8.24
CA PRO A 117 -32.02 -16.41 -8.17
C PRO A 117 -33.35 -15.93 -8.76
N LEU A 118 -34.09 -16.83 -9.42
CA LEU A 118 -35.39 -16.54 -10.02
C LEU A 118 -36.41 -15.97 -9.02
N SER A 119 -36.34 -16.37 -7.75
CA SER A 119 -37.19 -15.84 -6.68
C SER A 119 -37.03 -14.33 -6.47
N ILE A 120 -35.84 -13.79 -6.73
CA ILE A 120 -35.52 -12.35 -6.63
C ILE A 120 -35.74 -11.67 -7.98
N ARG A 121 -35.29 -12.31 -9.07
CA ARG A 121 -35.39 -11.82 -10.44
C ARG A 121 -36.85 -11.68 -10.90
N SER A 122 -37.73 -12.54 -10.39
CA SER A 122 -39.17 -12.54 -10.66
C SER A 122 -39.45 -12.43 -12.17
N LYS A 123 -40.20 -11.42 -12.60
CA LYS A 123 -40.54 -11.13 -14.01
C LYS A 123 -39.67 -10.02 -14.65
N VAL A 124 -38.58 -9.61 -14.01
CA VAL A 124 -37.73 -8.52 -14.52
C VAL A 124 -37.01 -8.96 -15.80
N LYS A 125 -37.01 -8.10 -16.83
CA LYS A 125 -36.24 -8.30 -18.06
C LYS A 125 -34.91 -7.55 -17.96
N LEU A 126 -33.81 -8.19 -18.36
CA LEU A 126 -32.46 -7.57 -18.40
C LEU A 126 -32.43 -6.20 -19.10
N PRO A 127 -33.00 -6.00 -20.31
CA PRO A 127 -32.98 -4.69 -20.95
C PRO A 127 -33.69 -3.62 -20.11
N GLU A 128 -34.82 -3.97 -19.51
CA GLU A 128 -35.60 -3.05 -18.68
C GLU A 128 -34.89 -2.71 -17.36
N LEU A 129 -34.14 -3.66 -16.80
CA LEU A 129 -33.30 -3.46 -15.63
C LEU A 129 -32.09 -2.58 -15.95
N ASN A 130 -31.45 -2.80 -17.10
CA ASN A 130 -30.31 -2.02 -17.55
C ASN A 130 -30.69 -0.56 -17.82
N SER A 131 -31.82 -0.30 -18.49
CA SER A 131 -32.33 1.05 -18.66
C SER A 131 -32.63 1.73 -17.32
N PHE A 132 -33.21 0.99 -16.37
CA PHE A 132 -33.47 1.50 -15.02
C PHE A 132 -32.18 1.82 -14.26
N TYR A 133 -31.18 0.94 -14.31
CA TYR A 133 -29.89 1.14 -13.65
C TYR A 133 -29.14 2.34 -14.22
N GLN A 134 -29.15 2.52 -15.54
CA GLN A 134 -28.54 3.68 -16.21
C GLN A 134 -29.21 5.00 -15.79
N GLN A 135 -30.55 5.04 -15.76
CA GLN A 135 -31.29 6.22 -15.27
C GLN A 135 -30.94 6.52 -13.82
N LEU A 136 -30.84 5.49 -12.98
CA LEU A 136 -30.47 5.62 -11.59
C LEU A 136 -29.05 6.18 -11.44
N GLN A 137 -28.10 5.65 -12.21
CA GLN A 137 -26.72 6.13 -12.25
C GLN A 137 -26.64 7.61 -12.63
N GLU A 138 -27.32 8.03 -13.70
CA GLU A 138 -27.27 9.42 -14.15
C GLU A 138 -27.78 10.40 -13.08
N HIS A 139 -28.85 10.04 -12.37
CA HIS A 139 -29.42 10.88 -11.32
C HIS A 139 -28.57 10.89 -10.05
N LEU A 140 -27.93 9.76 -9.71
CA LEU A 140 -27.10 9.63 -8.52
C LEU A 140 -25.68 10.19 -8.72
N CYS A 141 -25.16 10.23 -9.95
CA CYS A 141 -23.96 11.00 -10.26
C CYS A 141 -24.16 12.51 -10.03
N LYS A 142 -25.39 13.00 -10.21
CA LYS A 142 -25.75 14.41 -9.95
C LYS A 142 -26.16 14.66 -8.50
N ASN A 143 -26.60 13.64 -7.75
CA ASN A 143 -27.09 13.76 -6.38
C ASN A 143 -26.68 12.54 -5.54
N ASN A 144 -26.10 12.72 -4.36
CA ASN A 144 -25.56 11.60 -3.57
C ASN A 144 -26.59 10.52 -3.13
N SER A 145 -27.89 10.83 -3.13
CA SER A 145 -28.94 9.85 -2.81
C SER A 145 -30.26 10.20 -3.49
N LEU A 146 -31.12 9.20 -3.68
CA LEU A 146 -32.40 9.35 -4.35
C LEU A 146 -33.52 8.71 -3.53
N SER A 147 -34.53 9.50 -3.13
CA SER A 147 -35.68 9.01 -2.35
C SER A 147 -36.77 8.42 -3.26
N MET A 148 -37.57 7.49 -2.74
CA MET A 148 -38.69 6.89 -3.47
C MET A 148 -39.70 7.94 -4.00
N GLN A 149 -39.92 9.03 -3.25
CA GLN A 149 -40.79 10.12 -3.71
C GLN A 149 -40.21 10.84 -4.93
N LYS A 150 -38.91 11.13 -4.91
CA LYS A 150 -38.22 11.77 -6.04
C LYS A 150 -38.17 10.84 -7.26
N MET A 151 -38.00 9.53 -7.05
CA MET A 151 -38.09 8.53 -8.14
C MET A 151 -39.46 8.49 -8.80
N LYS A 152 -40.56 8.62 -8.01
CA LYS A 152 -41.92 8.71 -8.54
C LYS A 152 -42.15 9.99 -9.35
N GLN A 153 -41.63 11.13 -8.88
CA GLN A 153 -41.70 12.40 -9.63
C GLN A 153 -40.95 12.31 -10.96
N LEU A 154 -39.82 11.60 -10.99
CA LEU A 154 -39.02 11.36 -12.19
C LEU A 154 -39.65 10.33 -13.15
N LYS A 155 -40.86 9.83 -12.87
CA LYS A 155 -41.56 8.81 -13.66
C LYS A 155 -40.70 7.57 -13.95
N LEU A 156 -39.80 7.22 -13.02
CA LEU A 156 -38.98 6.01 -13.17
C LEU A 156 -39.89 4.78 -13.09
N ASN A 157 -39.67 3.82 -13.98
CA ASN A 157 -40.39 2.53 -13.97
C ASN A 157 -39.85 1.64 -12.83
N MET A 158 -40.20 2.03 -11.62
CA MET A 158 -39.82 1.43 -10.35
C MET A 158 -40.59 0.14 -10.12
N SER A 159 -39.86 -0.97 -10.06
CA SER A 159 -40.39 -2.24 -9.55
C SER A 159 -39.54 -2.67 -8.37
N GLU A 160 -40.17 -3.12 -7.30
CA GLU A 160 -39.47 -3.64 -6.12
C GLU A 160 -38.52 -4.78 -6.48
N ALA A 161 -38.87 -5.59 -7.49
CA ALA A 161 -38.01 -6.64 -8.01
C ALA A 161 -36.71 -6.08 -8.64
N LYS A 162 -36.78 -4.96 -9.39
CA LYS A 162 -35.58 -4.32 -9.97
C LYS A 162 -34.62 -3.84 -8.88
N LEU A 163 -35.16 -3.23 -7.83
CA LEU A 163 -34.37 -2.78 -6.68
C LEU A 163 -33.72 -3.97 -5.94
N LYS A 164 -34.48 -5.04 -5.70
CA LYS A 164 -33.96 -6.25 -5.04
C LYS A 164 -32.88 -6.94 -5.88
N VAL A 165 -33.01 -6.97 -7.21
CA VAL A 165 -31.97 -7.51 -8.10
C VAL A 165 -30.69 -6.67 -8.01
N LEU A 166 -30.79 -5.34 -8.10
CA LEU A 166 -29.62 -4.47 -7.99
C LEU A 166 -28.97 -4.52 -6.59
N GLN A 167 -29.79 -4.65 -5.54
CA GLN A 167 -29.31 -4.82 -4.17
C GLN A 167 -28.61 -6.16 -3.99
N HIS A 168 -29.13 -7.24 -4.57
CA HIS A 168 -28.50 -8.56 -4.52
C HIS A 168 -27.16 -8.59 -5.26
N LEU A 169 -27.06 -7.83 -6.36
CA LEU A 169 -25.79 -7.60 -7.07
C LEU A 169 -24.88 -6.59 -6.39
N THR A 170 -25.24 -6.10 -5.19
CA THR A 170 -24.48 -5.13 -4.40
C THR A 170 -24.19 -3.81 -5.11
N LEU A 171 -25.01 -3.44 -6.10
CA LEU A 171 -24.84 -2.20 -6.87
C LEU A 171 -25.51 -1.00 -6.21
N ILE A 172 -26.50 -1.26 -5.36
CA ILE A 172 -27.24 -0.23 -4.65
C ILE A 172 -27.47 -0.60 -3.19
N GLU A 173 -27.58 0.41 -2.34
CA GLU A 173 -28.02 0.32 -0.96
C GLU A 173 -29.35 1.03 -0.79
N ILE A 174 -30.23 0.50 0.07
CA ILE A 174 -31.48 1.15 0.45
C ILE A 174 -31.43 1.39 1.96
N ASP A 175 -31.43 2.66 2.36
CA ASP A 175 -31.46 3.06 3.77
C ASP A 175 -32.80 2.70 4.44
N LYS A 176 -32.85 2.65 5.78
CA LYS A 176 -34.06 2.41 6.58
C LYS A 176 -35.20 3.40 6.26
N LYS A 177 -34.85 4.57 5.73
CA LYS A 177 -35.77 5.62 5.26
C LYS A 177 -36.28 5.40 3.82
N GLY A 178 -35.83 4.35 3.14
CA GLY A 178 -36.16 4.05 1.75
C GLY A 178 -35.39 4.86 0.71
N SER A 179 -34.27 5.50 1.08
CA SER A 179 -33.42 6.24 0.14
C SER A 179 -32.38 5.32 -0.51
N VAL A 180 -32.22 5.43 -1.82
CA VAL A 180 -31.29 4.61 -2.61
C VAL A 180 -29.97 5.34 -2.82
N ARG A 181 -28.86 4.62 -2.66
CA ARG A 181 -27.49 5.05 -2.94
C ARG A 181 -26.79 4.05 -3.86
N LEU A 182 -25.87 4.51 -4.70
CA LEU A 182 -24.97 3.61 -5.43
C LEU A 182 -23.83 3.19 -4.50
N LEU A 183 -23.48 1.91 -4.51
CA LEU A 183 -22.16 1.49 -4.08
C LEU A 183 -21.26 1.57 -5.32
N MET A 184 -20.36 2.55 -5.34
CA MET A 184 -19.29 2.67 -6.32
C MET A 184 -17.97 2.26 -5.69
#